data_AF-A0A3N5WRQ7-F1
#
_entry.id   AF-A0A3N5WRQ7-F1
#
_cell.length_a   1.000
_cell.length_b   1.000
_cell.length_c   1.000
_cell.angle_alpha   90.00
_cell.angle_beta   90.00
_cell.angle_gamma   90.00
#
_symmetry.space_group_name_H-M   'P 1'
#
loop_
_entity.id
_entity.type
_entity.pdbx_description
1 polymer ?
#
loop_
_entity_poly.entity_id
_entity_poly.type
_entity_poly.pdbx_seq_one_letter_code
_entity_poly.pdbx_strand_id
1 'polypeptide(L)'
;MAQPIIMPKLGQMTEESTVVRWLKKEGEAVAQGELLLEIETDKATMEVESFYDGVLLKILVQEGETVPVMQTLAYVGEPGETVAPDQAAGLNAVAAVEAGGEVAPATEFQTLPAGPELNAGPAEPLRMKISPRAAGLALARGLDVRRIQGSGPGGRVIERDVLAALKERSYEPLPMPSAVPEAGRPLSRKRQIISHRLTQSFTSTPH
;
A
#
# COMPACT_ATOMS: atom_id res chain seq x y z
N MET A 1 11.53 5.31 -37.98
CA MET A 1 10.66 5.80 -36.87
C MET A 1 10.78 4.83 -35.71
N ALA A 2 11.24 5.29 -34.56
CA ALA A 2 11.32 4.48 -33.35
C ALA A 2 9.92 4.10 -32.84
N GLN A 3 9.70 2.81 -32.68
CA GLN A 3 8.43 2.23 -32.30
C GLN A 3 8.43 1.92 -30.79
N PRO A 4 7.44 2.41 -30.03
CA PRO A 4 7.38 2.15 -28.60
C PRO A 4 6.93 0.70 -28.33
N ILE A 5 7.70 0.00 -27.49
CA ILE A 5 7.28 -1.25 -26.86
C ILE A 5 6.48 -0.87 -25.64
N ILE A 6 5.17 -1.15 -25.67
CA ILE A 6 4.25 -0.86 -24.57
C ILE A 6 4.02 -2.11 -23.72
N MET A 7 3.77 -1.91 -22.44
CA MET A 7 3.38 -2.97 -21.52
C MET A 7 2.04 -3.58 -21.98
N PRO A 8 2.01 -4.88 -22.36
CA PRO A 8 0.79 -5.51 -22.83
C PRO A 8 -0.21 -5.64 -21.67
N LYS A 9 -1.50 -5.46 -21.99
CA LYS A 9 -2.58 -5.72 -21.04
C LYS A 9 -2.82 -7.23 -20.95
N LEU A 10 -2.09 -7.90 -20.06
CA LEU A 10 -2.25 -9.33 -19.80
C LEU A 10 -3.38 -9.57 -18.79
N GLY A 11 -4.62 -9.59 -19.29
CA GLY A 11 -5.81 -9.91 -18.50
C GLY A 11 -6.78 -8.74 -18.28
N GLN A 12 -7.97 -9.05 -17.76
CA GLN A 12 -9.05 -8.07 -17.57
C GLN A 12 -8.87 -7.19 -16.31
N MET A 13 -8.03 -7.60 -15.36
CA MET A 13 -7.83 -6.92 -14.06
C MET A 13 -6.37 -6.54 -13.76
N THR A 14 -5.46 -6.66 -14.72
CA THR A 14 -4.05 -6.31 -14.52
C THR A 14 -3.90 -4.82 -14.80
N GLU A 15 -3.69 -4.02 -13.75
CA GLU A 15 -3.46 -2.57 -13.82
C GLU A 15 -1.97 -2.23 -13.85
N GLU A 16 -1.15 -3.06 -13.22
CA GLU A 16 0.30 -2.90 -13.07
C GLU A 16 1.02 -4.25 -13.25
N SER A 17 2.24 -4.21 -13.75
CA SER A 17 3.09 -5.38 -14.02
C SER A 17 4.53 -5.03 -13.71
N THR A 18 5.25 -5.97 -13.11
CA THR A 18 6.65 -5.76 -12.71
C THR A 18 7.56 -6.38 -13.75
N VAL A 19 8.57 -5.64 -14.21
CA VAL A 19 9.61 -6.20 -15.07
C VAL A 19 10.53 -7.04 -14.19
N VAL A 20 10.59 -8.34 -14.42
CA VAL A 20 11.48 -9.23 -13.65
C VAL A 20 12.90 -9.11 -14.17
N ARG A 21 13.05 -9.21 -15.49
CA ARG A 21 14.35 -9.29 -16.13
C ARG A 21 14.28 -8.91 -17.61
N TRP A 22 15.31 -8.24 -18.11
CA TRP A 22 15.52 -8.02 -19.53
C TRP A 22 16.37 -9.17 -20.11
N LEU A 23 15.88 -9.77 -21.20
CA LEU A 23 16.64 -10.76 -21.97
C LEU A 23 17.51 -10.07 -23.02
N LYS A 24 17.10 -8.88 -23.48
CA LYS A 24 17.77 -8.05 -24.49
C LYS A 24 18.29 -6.75 -23.90
N LYS A 25 19.46 -6.30 -24.38
CA LYS A 25 20.09 -5.04 -23.94
C LYS A 25 19.91 -3.92 -24.96
N GLU A 26 20.11 -2.70 -24.49
CA GLU A 26 20.19 -1.51 -25.36
C GLU A 26 21.28 -1.71 -26.42
N GLY A 27 20.94 -1.48 -27.68
CA GLY A 27 21.79 -1.69 -28.85
C GLY A 27 21.70 -3.08 -29.46
N GLU A 28 20.93 -4.01 -28.90
CA GLU A 28 20.82 -5.37 -29.43
C GLU A 28 19.75 -5.50 -30.51
N ALA A 29 20.04 -6.30 -31.56
CA ALA A 29 19.06 -6.62 -32.59
C ALA A 29 17.99 -7.56 -32.03
N VAL A 30 16.73 -7.28 -32.40
CA VAL A 30 15.53 -8.00 -31.98
C VAL A 30 14.65 -8.25 -33.20
N ALA A 31 14.18 -9.48 -33.37
CA ALA A 31 13.23 -9.84 -34.41
C ALA A 31 11.80 -9.85 -33.87
N GLN A 32 10.82 -9.71 -34.77
CA GLN A 32 9.42 -9.94 -34.44
C GLN A 32 9.23 -11.37 -33.90
N GLY A 33 8.61 -11.50 -32.73
CA GLY A 33 8.40 -12.76 -32.01
C GLY A 33 9.58 -13.19 -31.12
N GLU A 34 10.63 -12.38 -31.02
CA GLU A 34 11.75 -12.65 -30.13
C GLU A 34 11.48 -12.14 -28.70
N LEU A 35 11.85 -12.92 -27.69
CA LEU A 35 11.62 -12.58 -26.28
C LEU A 35 12.50 -11.39 -25.87
N LEU A 36 11.88 -10.30 -25.41
CA LEU A 36 12.56 -9.08 -25.00
C LEU A 36 12.81 -9.04 -23.50
N LEU A 37 11.77 -9.31 -22.72
CA LEU A 37 11.79 -9.20 -21.27
C LEU A 37 10.75 -10.13 -20.64
N GLU A 38 10.96 -10.44 -19.36
CA GLU A 38 10.08 -11.23 -18.54
C GLU A 38 9.33 -10.30 -17.58
N ILE A 39 8.00 -10.43 -17.54
CA ILE A 39 7.15 -9.65 -16.64
C ILE A 39 6.43 -10.57 -15.66
N GLU A 40 6.31 -10.10 -14.44
CA GLU A 40 5.55 -10.74 -13.40
C GLU A 40 4.30 -9.92 -13.12
N THR A 41 3.17 -10.62 -13.14
CA THR A 41 1.89 -10.13 -12.66
C THR A 41 1.58 -10.82 -11.33
N ASP A 42 0.59 -10.31 -10.58
CA ASP A 42 0.09 -10.92 -9.34
C ASP A 42 -0.34 -12.41 -9.46
N LYS A 43 -0.46 -12.94 -10.70
CA LYS A 43 -0.94 -14.31 -10.94
C LYS A 43 -0.02 -15.17 -11.77
N ALA A 44 0.88 -14.60 -12.57
CA ALA A 44 1.77 -15.36 -13.43
C ALA A 44 2.95 -14.50 -13.90
N THR A 45 4.07 -15.17 -14.10
CA THR A 45 5.21 -14.67 -14.87
C THR A 45 4.98 -15.01 -16.34
N MET A 46 5.13 -14.03 -17.22
CA MET A 46 4.94 -14.17 -18.67
C MET A 46 6.07 -13.46 -19.40
N GLU A 47 6.42 -13.98 -20.56
CA GLU A 47 7.46 -13.39 -21.39
C GLU A 47 6.83 -12.48 -22.44
N VAL A 48 7.39 -11.28 -22.62
CA VAL A 48 6.95 -10.31 -23.63
C VAL A 48 7.87 -10.44 -24.85
N GLU A 49 7.28 -10.83 -25.96
CA GLU A 49 7.94 -10.87 -27.26
C GLU A 49 7.90 -9.49 -27.96
N SER A 50 8.86 -9.26 -28.86
CA SER A 50 8.88 -8.06 -29.69
C SER A 50 7.81 -8.15 -30.76
N PHE A 51 7.01 -7.09 -30.90
CA PHE A 51 6.05 -6.97 -32.00
C PHE A 51 6.70 -6.43 -33.29
N TYR A 52 7.93 -5.92 -33.20
CA TYR A 52 8.62 -5.22 -34.28
C TYR A 52 10.03 -5.78 -34.47
N ASP A 53 10.49 -5.81 -35.71
CA ASP A 53 11.89 -6.05 -36.04
C ASP A 53 12.71 -4.76 -35.93
N GLY A 54 13.93 -4.86 -35.41
CA GLY A 54 14.83 -3.71 -35.29
C GLY A 54 15.93 -3.90 -34.26
N VAL A 55 16.39 -2.79 -33.70
CA VAL A 55 17.37 -2.73 -32.62
C VAL A 55 16.70 -2.08 -31.41
N LEU A 56 16.94 -2.61 -30.21
CA LEU A 56 16.48 -2.01 -28.97
C LEU A 56 17.27 -0.70 -28.75
N LEU A 57 16.65 0.46 -28.96
CA LEU A 57 17.35 1.74 -28.95
C LEU A 57 17.61 2.24 -27.53
N LYS A 58 16.58 2.17 -26.68
CA LYS A 58 16.63 2.67 -25.29
C LYS A 58 15.60 1.97 -24.42
N ILE A 59 16.03 1.59 -23.22
CA ILE A 59 15.17 1.06 -22.16
C ILE A 59 14.82 2.23 -21.22
N LEU A 60 13.52 2.41 -20.94
CA LEU A 60 13.03 3.42 -20.01
C LEU A 60 12.82 2.86 -18.60
N VAL A 61 12.51 1.56 -18.52
CA VAL A 61 12.08 0.86 -17.30
C VAL A 61 13.07 -0.25 -16.99
N GLN A 62 13.65 -0.23 -15.80
CA GLN A 62 14.67 -1.22 -15.43
C GLN A 62 14.08 -2.51 -14.86
N GLU A 63 14.94 -3.53 -14.72
CA GLU A 63 14.59 -4.77 -14.03
C GLU A 63 14.20 -4.49 -12.57
N GLY A 64 13.14 -5.15 -12.10
CA GLY A 64 12.55 -4.98 -10.77
C GLY A 64 11.55 -3.84 -10.65
N GLU A 65 11.32 -3.05 -11.72
CA GLU A 65 10.43 -1.90 -11.67
C GLU A 65 8.96 -2.27 -12.00
N THR A 66 8.02 -1.77 -11.19
CA THR A 66 6.58 -1.97 -11.40
C THR A 66 6.01 -0.82 -12.21
N VAL A 67 5.37 -1.15 -13.33
CA VAL A 67 4.84 -0.18 -14.29
C VAL A 67 3.40 -0.47 -14.68
N PRO A 68 2.59 0.57 -14.93
CA PRO A 68 1.20 0.40 -15.34
C PRO A 68 1.07 -0.18 -16.75
N VAL A 69 -0.03 -0.88 -17.01
CA VAL A 69 -0.37 -1.35 -18.36
C VAL A 69 -0.46 -0.17 -19.34
N MET A 70 -0.12 -0.41 -20.61
CA MET A 70 -0.02 0.61 -21.66
C MET A 70 1.12 1.64 -21.49
N GLN A 71 2.00 1.50 -20.48
CA GLN A 71 3.20 2.34 -20.38
C GLN A 71 4.27 1.90 -21.39
N THR A 72 5.05 2.85 -21.92
CA THR A 72 6.18 2.56 -22.81
C THR A 72 7.39 2.07 -22.01
N LEU A 73 7.88 0.88 -22.33
CA LEU A 73 9.00 0.21 -21.66
C LEU A 73 10.33 0.51 -22.34
N ALA A 74 10.32 0.47 -23.67
CA ALA A 74 11.50 0.68 -24.49
C ALA A 74 11.09 1.17 -25.89
N TYR A 75 12.08 1.62 -26.65
CA TYR A 75 11.92 1.92 -28.06
C TYR A 75 12.73 0.94 -28.91
N VAL A 76 12.09 0.41 -29.96
CA VAL A 76 12.73 -0.43 -30.98
C VAL A 76 12.69 0.32 -32.30
N GLY A 77 13.79 0.33 -33.05
CA GLY A 77 13.82 0.99 -34.36
C GLY A 77 15.01 0.57 -35.21
N GLU A 78 15.22 1.25 -36.33
CA GLU A 78 16.31 0.95 -37.25
C GLU A 78 17.68 1.29 -36.64
N PRO A 79 18.75 0.57 -37.02
CA PRO A 79 20.11 0.80 -36.53
C PRO A 79 20.56 2.23 -36.87
N GLY A 80 20.69 3.08 -35.85
CA GLY A 80 21.18 4.46 -35.98
C GLY A 80 20.14 5.55 -35.75
N GLU A 81 18.88 5.22 -35.44
CA GLU A 81 17.86 6.23 -35.13
C GLU A 81 17.89 6.63 -33.65
N THR A 82 18.21 7.89 -33.36
CA THR A 82 18.25 8.42 -31.99
C THR A 82 16.85 8.80 -31.54
N VAL A 83 16.33 8.13 -30.50
CA VAL A 83 15.06 8.51 -29.88
C VAL A 83 15.28 9.75 -29.03
N ALA A 84 14.66 10.86 -29.42
CA ALA A 84 14.67 12.08 -28.64
C ALA A 84 14.05 11.83 -27.25
N PRO A 85 14.64 12.35 -26.16
CA PRO A 85 14.19 12.12 -24.77
C PRO A 85 12.84 12.77 -24.42
N ASP A 86 12.13 13.38 -25.38
CA ASP A 86 10.98 14.26 -25.13
C ASP A 86 9.65 13.54 -24.89
N GLN A 87 9.60 12.21 -25.01
CA GLN A 87 8.41 11.40 -24.66
C GLN A 87 8.46 10.82 -23.24
N ALA A 88 9.42 11.25 -22.41
CA ALA A 88 9.56 10.86 -21.01
C ALA A 88 8.69 11.71 -20.04
N ALA A 89 7.63 12.35 -20.53
CA ALA A 89 6.72 13.16 -19.72
C ALA A 89 5.53 12.33 -19.23
N GLY A 90 5.78 11.49 -18.22
CA GLY A 90 4.78 10.70 -17.51
C GLY A 90 5.18 10.48 -16.05
N LEU A 91 5.40 11.59 -15.34
CA LEU A 91 5.56 11.76 -13.89
C LEU A 91 5.14 10.56 -13.01
N ASN A 92 6.11 9.81 -12.45
CA ASN A 92 6.21 9.61 -10.99
C ASN A 92 7.55 8.97 -10.59
N ALA A 93 8.59 9.80 -10.51
CA ALA A 93 9.80 9.45 -9.79
C ALA A 93 9.58 9.77 -8.30
N VAL A 94 9.24 8.75 -7.50
CA VAL A 94 9.55 8.77 -6.06
C VAL A 94 10.85 7.99 -5.85
N ALA A 95 11.92 8.77 -5.97
CA ALA A 95 13.23 8.63 -5.34
C ALA A 95 13.49 7.30 -4.61
N ALA A 96 14.21 6.42 -5.30
CA ALA A 96 15.14 5.51 -4.67
C ALA A 96 16.21 6.34 -3.93
N VAL A 97 16.32 6.14 -2.62
CA VAL A 97 17.53 6.48 -1.86
C VAL A 97 18.48 5.30 -1.97
N GLU A 98 19.49 5.47 -2.82
CA GLU A 98 20.71 4.68 -2.75
C GLU A 98 21.46 4.98 -1.45
N ALA A 99 21.90 3.92 -0.79
CA ALA A 99 23.18 3.91 -0.09
C ALA A 99 23.72 2.46 -0.09
N GLY A 100 24.44 2.10 -1.15
CA GLY A 100 25.59 1.20 -1.00
C GLY A 100 26.63 1.91 -0.13
N GLY A 101 27.56 1.27 0.56
CA GLY A 101 27.99 -0.12 0.66
C GLY A 101 29.34 -0.02 1.38
N GLU A 102 29.62 -0.91 2.32
CA GLU A 102 30.98 -1.13 2.85
C GLU A 102 31.04 -2.56 3.40
N VAL A 103 32.12 -3.26 3.07
CA VAL A 103 32.32 -4.70 3.22
C VAL A 103 33.14 -5.02 4.47
N ALA A 104 32.68 -6.06 5.19
CA ALA A 104 33.45 -7.08 5.95
C ALA A 104 34.04 -6.74 7.35
N PRO A 105 34.48 -7.74 8.16
CA PRO A 105 33.68 -8.83 8.74
C PRO A 105 33.96 -9.08 10.26
N ALA A 106 33.21 -10.01 10.86
CA ALA A 106 33.49 -10.81 12.07
C ALA A 106 33.48 -10.13 13.46
N THR A 107 32.51 -10.54 14.30
CA THR A 107 32.77 -11.07 15.66
C THR A 107 31.56 -11.88 16.13
N GLU A 108 31.82 -13.16 16.41
CA GLU A 108 30.95 -14.12 17.10
C GLU A 108 30.47 -13.63 18.47
N PHE A 109 29.19 -13.85 18.78
CA PHE A 109 28.72 -14.16 20.13
C PHE A 109 27.50 -15.11 20.09
N GLN A 110 27.80 -16.39 20.27
CA GLN A 110 27.14 -17.40 21.12
C GLN A 110 25.60 -17.34 21.37
N THR A 111 24.91 -18.30 20.75
CA THR A 111 23.97 -19.32 21.29
C THR A 111 23.06 -19.08 22.54
N LEU A 112 21.74 -19.22 22.27
CA LEU A 112 20.64 -19.93 22.99
C LEU A 112 20.06 -19.36 24.31
N PRO A 113 18.78 -19.65 24.70
CA PRO A 113 17.92 -20.77 24.26
C PRO A 113 16.46 -20.43 23.87
N ALA A 114 15.80 -21.47 23.37
CA ALA A 114 14.39 -21.58 23.00
C ALA A 114 13.40 -21.35 24.16
N GLY A 115 12.25 -20.77 23.80
CA GLY A 115 10.99 -20.74 24.56
C GLY A 115 9.81 -20.90 23.58
N PRO A 116 8.64 -21.38 24.06
CA PRO A 116 8.03 -22.61 23.57
C PRO A 116 7.11 -22.45 22.36
N GLU A 117 7.13 -23.49 21.55
CA GLU A 117 6.14 -23.82 20.53
C GLU A 117 4.77 -24.03 21.19
N LEU A 118 3.82 -23.14 20.91
CA LEU A 118 2.40 -23.38 21.11
C LEU A 118 1.77 -23.70 19.77
N ASN A 119 1.62 -25.00 19.52
CA ASN A 119 0.73 -25.52 18.49
C ASN A 119 -0.72 -25.33 18.97
N ALA A 120 -1.48 -24.46 18.29
CA ALA A 120 -2.93 -24.37 18.41
C ALA A 120 -3.55 -23.81 17.12
N GLY A 121 -3.57 -24.66 16.08
CA GLY A 121 -4.53 -24.62 14.96
C GLY A 121 -4.40 -23.46 13.97
N PRO A 122 -4.63 -23.68 12.65
CA PRO A 122 -5.01 -22.59 11.78
C PRO A 122 -6.40 -22.15 12.23
N ALA A 123 -6.46 -21.12 13.08
CA ALA A 123 -7.63 -20.26 13.13
C ALA A 123 -7.79 -19.74 11.71
N GLU A 124 -8.71 -20.32 10.94
CA GLU A 124 -9.12 -19.80 9.65
C GLU A 124 -9.32 -18.30 9.87
N PRO A 125 -8.51 -17.43 9.25
CA PRO A 125 -8.95 -16.07 9.12
C PRO A 125 -10.24 -16.24 8.33
N LEU A 126 -11.38 -15.94 8.95
CA LEU A 126 -12.66 -15.74 8.28
C LEU A 126 -12.32 -14.86 7.07
N ARG A 127 -12.07 -15.50 5.92
CA ARG A 127 -11.77 -14.83 4.66
C ARG A 127 -13.09 -14.25 4.28
N MET A 128 -13.38 -13.09 4.88
CA MET A 128 -14.62 -12.39 4.75
C MET A 128 -14.78 -12.19 3.26
N LYS A 129 -15.79 -12.86 2.71
CA LYS A 129 -16.02 -12.85 1.28
C LYS A 129 -16.45 -11.42 0.98
N ILE A 130 -15.62 -10.64 0.30
CA ILE A 130 -15.97 -9.27 -0.12
C ILE A 130 -16.03 -9.24 -1.64
N SER A 131 -16.98 -8.49 -2.19
CA SER A 131 -17.02 -8.25 -3.63
C SER A 131 -15.89 -7.28 -4.05
N PRO A 132 -15.30 -7.42 -5.25
CA PRO A 132 -14.21 -6.54 -5.69
C PRO A 132 -14.59 -5.05 -5.68
N ARG A 133 -15.83 -4.73 -6.05
CA ARG A 133 -16.36 -3.34 -6.00
C ARG A 133 -16.49 -2.82 -4.58
N ALA A 134 -16.94 -3.65 -3.63
CA ALA A 134 -17.03 -3.28 -2.23
C ALA A 134 -15.64 -3.09 -1.60
N ALA A 135 -14.65 -3.92 -1.96
CA ALA A 135 -13.28 -3.80 -1.47
C ALA A 135 -12.64 -2.49 -1.92
N GLY A 136 -12.78 -2.12 -3.21
CA GLY A 136 -12.29 -0.84 -3.72
C GLY A 136 -12.94 0.37 -3.04
N LEU A 137 -14.27 0.35 -2.84
CA LEU A 137 -14.98 1.43 -2.15
C LEU A 137 -14.62 1.54 -0.67
N ALA A 138 -14.40 0.41 0.02
CA ALA A 138 -13.99 0.41 1.42
C ALA A 138 -12.57 0.94 1.58
N LEU A 139 -11.63 0.53 0.72
CA LEU A 139 -10.25 1.01 0.71
C LEU A 139 -10.17 2.51 0.42
N ALA A 140 -10.86 2.98 -0.63
CA ALA A 140 -10.87 4.39 -1.04
C ALA A 140 -11.45 5.34 0.03
N ARG A 141 -12.27 4.82 0.96
CA ARG A 141 -12.89 5.60 2.04
C ARG A 141 -12.39 5.22 3.43
N GLY A 142 -11.36 4.37 3.53
CA GLY A 142 -10.75 3.95 4.79
C GLY A 142 -11.70 3.21 5.74
N LEU A 143 -12.66 2.47 5.20
CA LEU A 143 -13.59 1.67 6.01
C LEU A 143 -13.02 0.28 6.31
N ASP A 144 -13.13 -0.12 7.57
CA ASP A 144 -12.75 -1.46 8.01
C ASP A 144 -13.87 -2.45 7.64
N VAL A 145 -13.58 -3.27 6.63
CA VAL A 145 -14.47 -4.31 6.08
C VAL A 145 -14.90 -5.33 7.13
N ARG A 146 -14.10 -5.54 8.18
CA ARG A 146 -14.39 -6.52 9.24
C ARG A 146 -15.58 -6.11 10.11
N ARG A 147 -15.94 -4.82 10.11
CA ARG A 147 -17.06 -4.27 10.89
C ARG A 147 -18.36 -4.20 10.11
N ILE A 148 -18.33 -4.55 8.82
CA ILE A 148 -19.49 -4.44 7.93
C ILE A 148 -20.14 -5.82 7.80
N GLN A 149 -21.42 -5.91 8.21
CA GLN A 149 -22.22 -7.11 8.02
C GLN A 149 -22.49 -7.30 6.51
N GLY A 150 -22.02 -8.41 5.94
CA GLY A 150 -22.24 -8.71 4.52
C GLY A 150 -23.64 -9.26 4.25
N SER A 151 -24.42 -8.56 3.42
CA SER A 151 -25.80 -8.95 3.03
C SER A 151 -25.85 -9.77 1.73
N GLY A 152 -24.71 -10.07 1.11
CA GLY A 152 -24.63 -10.81 -0.14
C GLY A 152 -24.72 -12.34 0.03
N PRO A 153 -24.89 -13.09 -1.08
CA PRO A 153 -24.99 -14.55 -1.05
C PRO A 153 -23.77 -15.18 -0.37
N GLY A 154 -24.00 -15.99 0.66
CA GLY A 154 -22.94 -16.62 1.45
C GLY A 154 -22.23 -15.69 2.44
N GLY A 155 -22.91 -14.63 2.92
CA GLY A 155 -22.37 -13.67 3.89
C GLY A 155 -21.37 -12.70 3.29
N ARG A 156 -21.45 -12.45 1.97
CA ARG A 156 -20.48 -11.59 1.26
C ARG A 156 -20.79 -10.11 1.48
N VAL A 157 -19.76 -9.29 1.75
CA VAL A 157 -19.89 -7.82 1.77
C VAL A 157 -20.05 -7.30 0.35
N ILE A 158 -21.16 -6.62 0.07
CA ILE A 158 -21.45 -6.00 -1.23
C ILE A 158 -21.40 -4.48 -1.15
N GLU A 159 -21.39 -3.82 -2.31
CA GLU A 159 -21.28 -2.37 -2.45
C GLU A 159 -22.32 -1.61 -1.59
N ARG A 160 -23.55 -2.14 -1.53
CA ARG A 160 -24.63 -1.57 -0.71
C ARG A 160 -24.30 -1.53 0.78
N ASP A 161 -23.62 -2.56 1.31
CA ASP A 161 -23.28 -2.65 2.73
C ASP A 161 -22.18 -1.63 3.07
N VAL A 162 -21.22 -1.42 2.16
CA VAL A 162 -20.17 -0.39 2.31
C VAL A 162 -20.77 1.01 2.25
N LEU A 163 -21.71 1.26 1.34
CA LEU A 163 -22.42 2.54 1.25
C LEU A 163 -23.30 2.82 2.48
N ALA A 164 -23.95 1.79 3.02
CA ALA A 164 -24.70 1.90 4.27
C ALA A 164 -23.78 2.24 5.45
N ALA A 165 -22.63 1.57 5.56
CA ALA A 165 -21.62 1.86 6.59
C ALA A 165 -21.03 3.28 6.45
N LEU A 166 -20.86 3.80 5.23
CA LEU A 166 -20.46 5.20 5.01
C LEU A 166 -21.55 6.18 5.49
N LYS A 167 -22.81 5.85 5.21
CA LYS A 167 -23.95 6.67 5.65
C LYS A 167 -24.11 6.66 7.16
N GLU A 168 -23.89 5.53 7.81
CA GLU A 168 -23.87 5.40 9.27
C GLU A 168 -22.66 6.07 9.90
N ARG A 169 -21.45 6.02 9.30
CA ARG A 169 -20.29 6.82 9.73
C ARG A 169 -20.58 8.32 9.65
N SER A 170 -21.35 8.73 8.66
CA SER A 170 -21.83 10.11 8.51
C SER A 170 -22.94 10.46 9.51
N TYR A 171 -23.55 9.44 10.12
CA TYR A 171 -24.59 9.56 11.13
C TYR A 171 -24.11 9.15 12.52
N GLU A 172 -22.81 8.93 12.74
CA GLU A 172 -22.28 8.73 14.08
C GLU A 172 -22.57 10.03 14.82
N PRO A 173 -23.59 10.05 15.72
CA PRO A 173 -23.89 11.26 16.45
C PRO A 173 -22.61 11.51 17.22
N LEU A 174 -22.02 12.70 17.07
CA LEU A 174 -21.05 13.17 18.05
C LEU A 174 -21.64 12.79 19.40
N PRO A 175 -20.94 12.03 20.26
CA PRO A 175 -21.44 11.76 21.58
C PRO A 175 -21.77 13.11 22.17
N MET A 176 -23.06 13.40 22.34
CA MET A 176 -23.46 14.48 23.23
C MET A 176 -22.70 14.19 24.50
N PRO A 177 -21.99 15.16 25.09
CA PRO A 177 -21.24 14.92 26.31
C PRO A 177 -22.23 14.35 27.31
N SER A 178 -22.18 13.02 27.47
CA SER A 178 -22.90 12.35 28.53
C SER A 178 -22.19 12.87 29.75
N ALA A 179 -22.84 13.80 30.45
CA ALA A 179 -22.38 14.34 31.70
C ALA A 179 -22.34 13.18 32.68
N VAL A 180 -21.26 12.39 32.63
CA VAL A 180 -20.78 11.69 33.80
C VAL A 180 -20.58 12.81 34.82
N PRO A 181 -21.28 12.80 35.96
CA PRO A 181 -20.88 13.65 37.06
C PRO A 181 -19.44 13.23 37.36
N GLU A 182 -18.47 14.08 37.00
CA GLU A 182 -17.07 13.87 37.34
C GLU A 182 -17.04 13.79 38.86
N ALA A 183 -17.00 12.55 39.37
CA ALA A 183 -16.94 12.30 40.79
C ALA A 183 -15.72 13.06 41.29
N GLY A 184 -15.99 14.10 42.08
CA GLY A 184 -15.07 15.19 42.31
C GLY A 184 -13.69 14.69 42.69
N ARG A 185 -12.68 15.14 41.96
CA ARG A 185 -11.28 14.85 42.29
C ARG A 185 -11.04 15.25 43.75
N PRO A 186 -10.52 14.36 44.60
CA PRO A 186 -10.31 14.68 46.00
C PRO A 186 -9.37 15.89 46.11
N LEU A 187 -9.77 16.87 46.92
CA LEU A 187 -8.95 18.06 47.13
C LEU A 187 -7.59 17.64 47.68
N SER A 188 -6.51 18.14 47.07
CA SER A 188 -5.16 17.96 47.60
C SER A 188 -5.08 18.41 49.07
N ARG A 189 -4.25 17.74 49.87
CA ARG A 189 -4.08 18.02 51.31
C ARG A 189 -3.79 19.50 51.61
N LYS A 190 -3.03 20.18 50.74
CA LYS A 190 -2.79 21.64 50.85
C LYS A 190 -4.09 22.44 50.70
N ARG A 191 -4.93 22.07 49.73
CA ARG A 191 -6.19 22.76 49.41
C ARG A 191 -7.23 22.54 50.51
N GLN A 192 -7.26 21.36 51.15
CA GLN A 192 -8.10 21.08 52.31
C GLN A 192 -7.74 21.93 53.54
N ILE A 193 -6.44 22.12 53.81
CA ILE A 193 -5.98 22.96 54.94
C ILE A 193 -6.35 24.43 54.71
N ILE A 194 -6.18 24.91 53.47
CA ILE A 194 -6.55 26.28 53.10
C ILE A 194 -8.05 26.49 53.26
N SER A 195 -8.89 25.59 52.74
CA SER A 195 -10.35 25.71 52.92
C SER A 195 -10.75 25.69 54.39
N HIS A 196 -10.14 24.83 55.21
CA HIS A 196 -10.47 24.77 56.64
C HIS A 196 -10.13 26.07 57.38
N ARG A 197 -8.95 26.65 57.12
CA ARG A 197 -8.55 27.95 57.72
C ARG A 197 -9.44 29.10 57.25
N LEU A 198 -9.79 29.12 55.96
CA LEU A 198 -10.70 30.13 55.41
C LEU A 198 -12.08 30.04 56.05
N THR A 199 -12.64 28.82 56.19
CA THR A 199 -13.92 28.63 56.85
C THR A 199 -13.87 29.04 58.32
N GLN A 200 -12.83 28.64 59.08
CA GLN A 200 -12.68 29.03 60.49
C GLN A 200 -12.54 30.53 60.67
N SER A 201 -11.78 31.21 59.82
CA SER A 201 -11.65 32.68 59.87
C SER A 201 -12.98 33.36 59.53
N PHE A 202 -13.69 32.84 58.54
CA PHE A 202 -14.97 33.40 58.10
C PHE A 202 -16.08 33.22 59.15
N THR A 203 -16.08 32.11 59.89
CA THR A 203 -17.11 31.84 60.91
C THR A 203 -16.74 32.34 62.31
N SER A 204 -15.45 32.57 62.60
CA SER A 204 -15.00 32.96 63.95
C SER A 204 -14.92 34.47 64.17
N THR A 205 -14.93 35.30 63.14
CA THR A 205 -14.89 36.76 63.29
C THR A 205 -16.28 37.34 62.95
N PRO A 206 -17.09 37.77 63.94
CA PRO A 206 -18.31 38.52 63.65
C PRO A 206 -17.93 39.86 63.02
N HIS A 207 -18.56 40.17 61.88
CA HIS A 207 -18.33 41.38 61.10
C HIS A 207 -19.03 42.60 61.72
#